data_AF-A0A920U1I1-F1
#
_entry.id   AF-A0A920U1I1-F1
#
_cell.length_a   1.000
_cell.length_b   1.000
_cell.length_c   1.000
_cell.angle_alpha   90.00
_cell.angle_beta   90.00
_cell.angle_gamma   90.00
#
_symmetry.space_group_name_H-M   'P 1'
#
loop_
_entity.id
_entity.type
_entity.pdbx_description
1 polymer ?
#
loop_
_entity_poly.entity_id
_entity_poly.type
_entity_poly.pdbx_seq_one_letter_code
_entity_poly.pdbx_strand_id
1 'polypeptide(L)'
;MAPKILILELGANDGLRGAPIVSIRDDLDYIISHSLAEGSDVVLVGVLLPSNYGADYTRKFRDVYTELAERYTLHFLPFILEGIHDQPELMLDDRLHPSSLAQPMILDNLWPVLSPLLNHD
;
A
#
# COMPACT_ATOMS: atom_id res chain seq x y z
N MET A 1 2.20 -12.83 21.10
CA MET A 1 0.96 -12.09 20.79
C MET A 1 1.20 -11.39 19.47
N ALA A 2 0.35 -11.65 18.49
CA ALA A 2 0.33 -10.91 17.23
C ALA A 2 -0.18 -9.48 17.47
N PRO A 3 0.18 -8.50 16.63
CA PRO A 3 -0.44 -7.18 16.67
C PRO A 3 -1.95 -7.30 16.38
N LYS A 4 -2.77 -6.44 16.99
CA LYS A 4 -4.21 -6.40 16.67
C LYS A 4 -4.46 -5.98 15.21
N ILE A 5 -3.70 -5.00 14.73
CA ILE A 5 -3.81 -4.44 13.38
C ILE A 5 -2.42 -4.43 12.73
N LEU A 6 -2.33 -4.92 11.50
CA LEU A 6 -1.17 -4.76 10.61
C LEU A 6 -1.54 -3.82 9.46
N ILE A 7 -0.75 -2.76 9.27
CA ILE A 7 -0.82 -1.91 8.08
C ILE A 7 0.31 -2.35 7.14
N LEU A 8 -0.05 -2.91 5.99
CA LEU A 8 0.88 -3.44 5.01
C LEU A 8 1.02 -2.46 3.83
N GLU A 9 2.12 -1.72 3.81
CA GLU A 9 2.51 -0.81 2.73
C GLU A 9 3.90 -1.25 2.23
N LEU A 10 3.92 -2.19 1.26
CA LEU A 10 5.14 -2.73 0.67
C LEU A 10 4.96 -2.92 -0.83
N GLY A 11 6.08 -3.05 -1.55
CA GLY A 11 6.14 -3.38 -2.98
C GLY A 11 6.64 -2.26 -3.88
N ALA A 12 6.71 -1.01 -3.40
CA ALA A 12 7.26 0.11 -4.19
C ALA A 12 8.69 -0.17 -4.66
N ASN A 13 9.56 -0.64 -3.76
CA ASN A 13 10.95 -0.94 -4.08
C ASN A 13 11.08 -2.05 -5.13
N ASP A 14 10.30 -3.12 -5.02
CA ASP A 14 10.29 -4.25 -5.95
C ASP A 14 9.75 -3.84 -7.32
N GLY A 15 8.67 -3.06 -7.31
CA GLY A 15 8.08 -2.44 -8.49
C GLY A 15 9.09 -1.56 -9.24
N LEU A 16 9.77 -0.66 -8.54
CA LEU A 16 10.82 0.22 -9.09
C LEU A 16 12.06 -0.53 -9.57
N ARG A 17 12.32 -1.74 -9.05
CA ARG A 17 13.39 -2.62 -9.55
C ARG A 17 12.97 -3.49 -10.73
N GLY A 18 11.70 -3.45 -11.13
CA GLY A 18 11.18 -4.30 -12.20
C GLY A 18 11.11 -5.78 -11.83
N ALA A 19 10.91 -6.09 -10.55
CA ALA A 19 10.79 -7.47 -10.09
C ALA A 19 9.58 -8.18 -10.74
N PRO A 20 9.63 -9.52 -10.91
CA PRO A 20 8.49 -10.25 -11.48
C PRO A 20 7.21 -10.04 -10.66
N ILE A 21 6.10 -9.69 -11.32
CA ILE A 21 4.79 -9.47 -10.68
C ILE A 21 4.37 -10.66 -9.81
N VAL A 22 4.65 -11.88 -10.25
CA VAL A 22 4.32 -13.11 -9.51
C VAL A 22 5.05 -13.15 -8.16
N SER A 23 6.33 -12.78 -8.11
CA SER A 23 7.10 -12.75 -6.86
C SER A 23 6.52 -11.72 -5.89
N ILE A 24 6.22 -10.51 -6.37
CA ILE A 24 5.62 -9.44 -5.56
C ILE A 24 4.27 -9.89 -4.98
N ARG A 25 3.43 -10.53 -5.81
CA ARG A 25 2.15 -11.09 -5.38
C ARG A 25 2.33 -12.15 -4.31
N ASP A 26 3.22 -13.10 -4.53
CA ASP A 26 3.40 -14.25 -3.63
C ASP A 26 3.97 -13.81 -2.26
N ASP A 27 4.87 -12.83 -2.24
CA ASP A 27 5.40 -12.26 -1.00
C ASP A 27 4.31 -11.52 -0.20
N LEU A 28 3.48 -10.71 -0.87
CA LEU A 28 2.35 -10.04 -0.23
C LEU A 28 1.29 -11.05 0.27
N ASP A 29 0.95 -12.05 -0.54
CA ASP A 29 0.02 -13.14 -0.19
C ASP A 29 0.48 -13.88 1.08
N TYR A 30 1.78 -14.16 1.17
CA TYR A 30 2.38 -14.79 2.34
C TYR A 30 2.22 -13.93 3.60
N ILE A 31 2.55 -12.64 3.54
CA ILE A 31 2.45 -11.73 4.69
C ILE A 31 0.99 -11.60 5.14
N ILE A 32 0.07 -11.39 4.19
CA ILE A 32 -1.36 -11.23 4.47
C ILE A 32 -1.92 -12.49 5.10
N SER A 33 -1.75 -13.65 4.45
CA SER A 33 -2.32 -14.92 4.92
C SER A 33 -1.78 -15.32 6.29
N HIS A 34 -0.49 -15.13 6.55
CA HIS A 34 0.09 -15.44 7.85
C HIS A 34 -0.43 -14.49 8.94
N SER A 35 -0.55 -13.20 8.65
CA SER A 35 -1.00 -12.21 9.63
C SER A 35 -2.46 -12.42 10.02
N LEU A 36 -3.33 -12.73 9.04
CA LEU A 36 -4.73 -13.10 9.29
C LEU A 36 -4.83 -14.39 10.11
N ALA A 37 -4.00 -15.40 9.83
CA ALA A 37 -3.99 -16.65 10.58
C ALA A 37 -3.60 -16.48 12.05
N GLU A 38 -2.75 -15.49 12.36
CA GLU A 38 -2.35 -15.12 13.72
C GLU A 38 -3.37 -14.19 14.42
N GLY A 39 -4.46 -13.83 13.74
CA GLY A 39 -5.57 -13.05 14.30
C GLY A 39 -5.40 -11.52 14.20
N SER A 40 -4.51 -11.03 13.32
CA SER A 40 -4.40 -9.60 13.03
C SER A 40 -5.44 -9.18 11.99
N ASP A 41 -6.08 -8.02 12.18
CA ASP A 41 -6.75 -7.31 11.10
C ASP A 41 -5.71 -6.69 10.17
N VAL A 42 -5.86 -6.86 8.86
CA VAL A 42 -4.90 -6.35 7.87
C VAL A 42 -5.51 -5.19 7.08
N VAL A 43 -4.83 -4.05 7.14
CA VAL A 43 -5.04 -2.91 6.23
C VAL A 43 -4.00 -3.00 5.13
N LEU A 44 -4.43 -3.27 3.90
CA LEU A 44 -3.55 -3.25 2.73
C LEU A 44 -3.51 -1.83 2.14
N VAL A 45 -2.30 -1.32 1.92
CA VAL A 45 -2.06 -0.05 1.26
C VAL A 45 -1.41 -0.32 -0.09
N GLY A 46 -2.11 0.07 -1.15
CA GLY A 46 -1.66 -0.08 -2.53
C GLY A 46 -0.58 0.92 -2.91
N VAL A 47 0.18 0.53 -3.93
CA VAL A 47 1.30 1.31 -4.47
C VAL A 47 1.04 1.58 -5.94
N LEU A 48 1.32 2.81 -6.38
CA LEU A 48 1.34 3.19 -7.78
C LEU A 48 2.77 3.40 -8.26
N LEU A 49 3.10 2.79 -9.40
CA LEU A 49 4.39 2.98 -10.05
C LEU A 49 4.32 4.09 -11.09
N PRO A 50 5.43 4.82 -11.31
CA PRO A 50 5.51 5.81 -12.38
C PRO A 50 5.23 5.20 -13.76
N SER A 51 4.62 5.98 -14.66
CA SER A 51 4.16 5.51 -15.97
C SER A 51 5.30 5.07 -16.92
N ASN A 52 6.54 5.47 -16.66
CA ASN A 52 7.72 5.11 -17.45
C ASN A 52 8.14 3.64 -17.32
N TYR A 53 7.53 2.86 -16.43
CA TYR A 53 7.74 1.40 -16.32
C TYR A 53 6.89 0.56 -17.29
N GLY A 54 6.06 1.21 -18.11
CA GLY A 54 5.26 0.57 -19.14
C GLY A 54 3.88 0.13 -18.65
N ALA A 55 2.86 0.40 -19.46
CA ALA A 55 1.46 0.27 -19.08
C ALA A 55 1.02 -1.16 -18.69
N ASP A 56 1.62 -2.20 -19.29
CA ASP A 56 1.30 -3.58 -18.92
C ASP A 56 1.83 -3.94 -17.53
N TYR A 57 3.06 -3.55 -17.21
CA TYR A 57 3.69 -3.83 -15.92
C TYR A 57 3.00 -3.05 -14.80
N THR A 58 2.79 -1.74 -14.97
CA THR A 58 2.14 -0.92 -13.94
C THR A 58 0.70 -1.32 -13.69
N ARG A 59 -0.04 -1.74 -14.73
CA ARG A 59 -1.38 -2.32 -14.58
C ARG A 59 -1.32 -3.59 -13.73
N LYS A 60 -0.53 -4.59 -14.16
CA LYS A 60 -0.42 -5.87 -13.45
C LYS A 60 0.05 -5.70 -12.01
N PHE A 61 0.97 -4.77 -11.77
CA PHE A 61 1.45 -4.43 -10.44
C PHE A 61 0.32 -3.89 -9.55
N ARG A 62 -0.48 -2.94 -10.04
CA ARG A 62 -1.65 -2.44 -9.31
C ARG A 62 -2.68 -3.54 -9.08
N ASP A 63 -2.91 -4.39 -10.08
CA ASP A 63 -3.92 -5.45 -10.03
C ASP A 63 -3.62 -6.47 -8.91
N VAL A 64 -2.34 -6.70 -8.56
CA VAL A 64 -1.95 -7.52 -7.39
C VAL A 64 -2.62 -7.04 -6.10
N TYR A 65 -2.61 -5.74 -5.84
CA TYR A 65 -3.18 -5.19 -4.60
C TYR A 65 -4.70 -5.34 -4.57
N THR A 66 -5.38 -5.06 -5.69
CA THR A 66 -6.83 -5.20 -5.78
C THR A 66 -7.26 -6.67 -5.66
N GLU A 67 -6.55 -7.59 -6.31
CA GLU A 67 -6.84 -9.03 -6.24
C GLU A 67 -6.65 -9.58 -4.82
N LEU A 68 -5.57 -9.18 -4.12
CA LEU A 68 -5.33 -9.62 -2.74
C LEU A 68 -6.34 -9.01 -1.76
N ALA A 69 -6.67 -7.72 -1.93
CA ALA A 69 -7.69 -7.07 -1.12
C ALA A 69 -9.06 -7.78 -1.25
N GLU A 70 -9.47 -8.12 -2.48
CA GLU A 70 -10.71 -8.85 -2.73
C GLU A 70 -10.66 -10.28 -2.18
N ARG A 71 -9.57 -11.02 -2.46
CA ARG A 71 -9.38 -12.42 -2.04
C ARG A 71 -9.54 -12.60 -0.53
N TYR A 72 -8.98 -11.68 0.25
CA TYR A 72 -9.00 -11.74 1.72
C TYR A 72 -10.04 -10.82 2.36
N THR A 73 -10.82 -10.08 1.56
CA THR A 73 -11.81 -9.09 2.05
C THR A 73 -11.16 -8.07 3.00
N LEU A 74 -10.04 -7.49 2.57
CA LEU A 74 -9.23 -6.59 3.39
C LEU A 74 -9.79 -5.17 3.45
N HIS A 75 -9.43 -4.46 4.52
CA HIS A 75 -9.44 -3.01 4.52
C HIS A 75 -8.37 -2.52 3.53
N PHE A 76 -8.77 -1.76 2.51
CA PHE A 76 -7.88 -1.42 1.40
C PHE A 76 -7.86 0.08 1.09
N LEU A 77 -6.65 0.65 1.06
CA LEU A 77 -6.38 2.00 0.56
C LEU A 77 -5.60 1.87 -0.75
N PRO A 78 -6.15 2.23 -1.92
CA PRO A 78 -5.47 2.02 -3.21
C PRO A 78 -4.14 2.74 -3.36
N PHE A 79 -3.99 3.91 -2.76
CA PHE A 79 -2.77 4.70 -2.80
C PHE A 79 -2.73 5.73 -1.67
N ILE A 80 -1.66 5.72 -0.88
CA ILE A 80 -1.55 6.60 0.30
C ILE A 80 -1.10 8.03 -0.03
N LEU A 81 -0.47 8.25 -1.20
CA LEU A 81 0.03 9.55 -1.65
C LEU A 81 -0.91 10.24 -2.65
N GLU A 82 -2.19 9.89 -2.63
CA GLU A 82 -3.23 10.55 -3.43
C GLU A 82 -3.26 12.05 -3.08
N GLY A 83 -3.25 12.90 -4.12
CA GLY A 83 -3.17 14.35 -3.98
C GLY A 83 -1.84 14.88 -3.41
N ILE A 84 -0.80 14.05 -3.27
CA ILE A 84 0.53 14.46 -2.77
C ILE A 84 1.58 14.35 -3.86
N HIS A 85 1.63 13.20 -4.54
CA HIS A 85 2.71 12.82 -5.46
C HIS A 85 2.90 13.76 -6.67
N ASP A 86 1.90 14.56 -7.01
CA ASP A 86 1.89 15.51 -8.13
C ASP A 86 2.20 16.96 -7.72
N GLN A 87 2.41 17.23 -6.42
CA GLN A 87 2.72 18.55 -5.88
C GLN A 87 4.20 18.65 -5.46
N PRO A 88 5.06 19.33 -6.23
CA PRO A 88 6.50 19.38 -5.97
C PRO A 88 6.89 19.88 -4.57
N GLU A 89 6.12 20.80 -3.99
CA GLU A 89 6.31 21.35 -2.65
C GLU A 89 6.04 20.33 -1.51
N LEU A 90 5.28 19.28 -1.82
CA LEU A 90 4.97 18.19 -0.90
C LEU A 90 5.93 17.01 -1.04
N MET A 91 6.91 17.10 -1.94
CA MET A 91 7.89 16.05 -2.21
C MET A 91 9.30 16.50 -1.83
N LEU A 92 10.19 15.55 -1.57
CA LEU A 92 11.63 15.79 -1.48
C LEU A 92 12.20 16.01 -2.89
N ASP A 93 13.45 16.51 -2.95
CA ASP A 93 14.14 16.83 -4.21
C ASP A 93 14.25 15.63 -5.18
N ASP A 94 14.17 14.40 -4.66
CA ASP A 94 14.17 13.16 -5.47
C ASP A 94 12.85 12.87 -6.19
N ARG A 95 11.77 13.61 -5.84
CA ARG A 95 10.41 13.48 -6.38
C ARG A 95 9.76 12.10 -6.17
N LEU A 96 10.31 11.29 -5.27
CA LEU A 96 9.79 9.97 -4.91
C LEU A 96 9.25 9.96 -3.49
N HIS A 97 9.91 10.68 -2.58
CA HIS A 97 9.54 10.66 -1.17
C HIS A 97 8.75 11.90 -0.78
N PRO A 98 7.65 11.77 -0.02
CA PRO A 98 6.91 12.90 0.51
C PRO A 98 7.72 13.67 1.55
N SER A 99 7.54 14.98 1.61
CA SER A 99 8.19 15.87 2.58
C SER A 99 7.48 15.83 3.95
N SER A 100 8.02 16.54 4.93
CA SER A 100 7.37 16.69 6.24
C SER A 100 6.03 17.45 6.15
N LEU A 101 5.85 18.31 5.14
CA LEU A 101 4.62 19.06 4.91
C LEU A 101 3.46 18.15 4.46
N ALA A 102 3.78 17.03 3.82
CA ALA A 102 2.80 16.07 3.32
C ALA A 102 2.24 15.14 4.40
N GLN A 103 2.92 14.99 5.55
CA GLN A 103 2.60 13.96 6.56
C GLN A 103 1.16 14.06 7.10
N PRO A 104 0.58 15.25 7.36
CA PRO A 104 -0.82 15.35 7.75
C PRO A 104 -1.79 14.82 6.68
N MET A 105 -1.50 15.07 5.40
CA MET A 105 -2.33 14.58 4.30
C MET A 105 -2.22 13.05 4.13
N ILE A 106 -1.03 12.48 4.37
CA ILE A 106 -0.84 11.03 4.41
C ILE A 106 -1.73 10.40 5.50
N LEU A 107 -1.79 11.03 6.68
CA LEU A 107 -2.70 10.60 7.74
C LEU A 107 -4.16 10.72 7.31
N ASP A 108 -4.56 11.86 6.73
CA ASP A 108 -5.94 12.07 6.25
C ASP A 108 -6.38 11.04 5.21
N ASN A 109 -5.46 10.58 4.35
CA ASN A 109 -5.72 9.51 3.37
C ASN A 109 -5.91 8.15 4.04
N LEU A 110 -5.11 7.83 5.06
CA LEU A 110 -5.14 6.54 5.76
C LEU A 110 -6.30 6.43 6.78
N TRP A 111 -6.63 7.55 7.42
CA TRP A 111 -7.52 7.58 8.58
C TRP A 111 -8.92 6.99 8.34
N PRO A 112 -9.59 7.20 7.19
CA PRO A 112 -10.91 6.60 6.92
C PRO A 112 -10.90 5.07 6.90
N VAL A 113 -9.75 4.48 6.54
CA VAL A 113 -9.58 3.02 6.49
C VAL A 113 -9.14 2.45 7.84
N LEU A 114 -8.28 3.17 8.56
CA LEU A 114 -7.72 2.73 9.85
C LEU A 114 -8.67 2.98 11.04
N SER A 115 -9.29 4.15 11.13
CA SER A 115 -10.06 4.56 12.32
C SER A 115 -11.22 3.63 12.69
N PRO A 116 -11.95 2.98 11.77
CA PRO A 116 -12.99 2.02 12.15
C PRO A 116 -12.44 0.84 12.96
N LEU A 117 -11.19 0.41 12.68
CA LEU A 117 -10.53 -0.71 13.36
C LEU A 117 -10.09 -0.38 14.79
N LEU A 118 -9.88 0.90 15.11
CA LEU A 118 -9.40 1.33 16.43
C LEU A 118 -10.48 1.32 17.52
N ASN A 119 -11.75 1.25 17.12
CA ASN A 119 -12.90 1.31 18.03
C ASN A 119 -13.49 -0.07 18.36
N HIS A 120 -12.79 -1.14 18.02
CA HIS A 120 -13.15 -2.50 18.42
C HIS A 120 -12.46 -2.84 19.75
N ASP A 121 -13.25 -2.86 20.83
CA ASP A 121 -12.85 -3.42 22.14
C ASP A 121 -12.66 -4.94 22.06
#